data_AF-A0AAE1WD48-F1
#
_entry.id   AF-A0AAE1WD48-F1
#
_cell.length_a   1.000
_cell.length_b   1.000
_cell.length_c   1.000
_cell.angle_alpha   90.00
_cell.angle_beta   90.00
_cell.angle_gamma   90.00
#
_symmetry.space_group_name_H-M   'P 1'
#
loop_
_entity.id
_entity.type
_entity.pdbx_description
1 polymer ?
#
loop_
_entity_poly.entity_id
_entity_poly.type
_entity_poly.pdbx_seq_one_letter_code
_entity_poly.pdbx_strand_id
1 'polypeptide(L)'
;MRGVGGPLLCISDLLSDVGDVDSGLPQHHAPPTAAAEVSNLPATDLPKLFQENFNELKGALEGEDHSWTALTLKLCSALDAANKLVDSTNSRVATLSEKFEELEQIVNRRDSAITAAEAIQVSLKL
;
A
#
# COMPACT_ATOMS: atom_id res chain seq x y z
N MET A 1 -8.17 60.38 -1.37
CA MET A 1 -8.90 59.55 -0.38
C MET A 1 -9.09 58.16 -0.95
N ARG A 2 -8.92 57.15 -0.08
CA ARG A 2 -9.33 55.74 -0.23
C ARG A 2 -8.72 54.96 -1.39
N GLY A 3 -7.50 54.47 -1.18
CA GLY A 3 -7.12 53.17 -1.73
C GLY A 3 -7.97 52.11 -1.01
N VAL A 4 -8.78 51.37 -1.76
CA VAL A 4 -9.67 50.33 -1.25
C VAL A 4 -8.81 49.10 -0.91
N GLY A 5 -8.33 49.04 0.33
CA GLY A 5 -7.84 47.79 0.90
C GLY A 5 -9.04 46.92 1.21
N GLY A 6 -9.28 45.90 0.37
CA GLY A 6 -10.23 44.84 0.70
C GLY A 6 -9.84 44.13 2.01
N PRO A 7 -10.78 43.42 2.66
CA PRO A 7 -10.47 42.67 3.85
C PRO A 7 -9.35 41.67 3.56
N LEU A 8 -8.30 41.69 4.39
CA LEU A 8 -7.23 40.70 4.33
C LEU A 8 -7.86 39.33 4.59
N LEU A 9 -7.80 38.44 3.61
CA LEU A 9 -8.23 37.05 3.78
C LEU A 9 -7.43 36.46 4.94
N CYS A 10 -8.12 35.89 5.92
CA CYS A 10 -7.46 35.22 7.02
C CYS A 10 -6.81 33.94 6.48
N ILE A 11 -5.76 33.45 7.15
CA ILE A 11 -5.16 32.15 6.83
C ILE A 11 -6.24 31.05 6.82
N SER A 12 -7.29 31.19 7.64
CA SER A 12 -8.48 30.33 7.65
C SER A 12 -9.26 30.32 6.33
N ASP A 13 -9.34 31.42 5.59
CA ASP A 13 -10.04 31.50 4.30
C ASP A 13 -9.24 30.82 3.19
N LEU A 14 -7.91 30.73 3.32
CA LEU A 14 -7.04 30.02 2.40
C LEU A 14 -7.05 28.50 2.62
N LEU A 15 -7.28 28.06 3.86
CA LEU A 15 -7.22 26.65 4.25
C LEU A 15 -8.58 25.95 4.18
N SER A 16 -9.67 26.65 3.85
CA SER A 16 -11.01 26.02 3.74
C SER A 16 -11.06 24.92 2.68
N ASP A 17 -10.36 25.12 1.57
CA ASP A 17 -10.38 24.20 0.43
C ASP A 17 -9.47 22.97 0.64
N VAL A 18 -8.62 22.99 1.67
CA VAL A 18 -7.68 21.90 1.99
C VAL A 18 -8.35 20.78 2.79
N GLY A 19 -9.57 20.99 3.28
CA GLY A 19 -10.31 20.05 4.12
C GLY A 19 -11.52 19.39 3.46
N ASP A 20 -11.93 19.80 2.27
CA ASP A 20 -13.18 19.31 1.65
C ASP A 20 -12.90 18.04 0.83
N VAL A 21 -12.72 16.92 1.53
CA VAL A 21 -12.82 15.58 0.94
C VAL A 21 -14.29 15.24 0.72
N ASP A 22 -14.90 15.88 -0.28
CA ASP A 22 -16.29 15.62 -0.65
C ASP A 22 -16.44 14.16 -1.11
N SER A 23 -17.32 13.48 -0.41
CA SER A 23 -17.83 12.15 -0.74
C SER A 23 -18.85 12.28 -1.86
N GLY A 24 -18.41 12.42 -3.11
CA GLY A 24 -19.37 12.47 -4.23
C GLY A 24 -18.80 12.73 -5.62
N LEU A 25 -18.74 11.67 -6.43
CA LEU A 25 -18.53 11.62 -7.90
C LEU A 25 -17.08 11.78 -8.44
N PRO A 26 -16.74 11.04 -9.53
CA PRO A 26 -15.36 10.87 -9.97
C PRO A 26 -14.95 12.03 -10.88
N GLN A 27 -14.30 13.06 -10.33
CA GLN A 27 -13.51 13.95 -11.14
C GLN A 27 -12.18 13.29 -11.49
N HIS A 28 -11.98 13.15 -12.79
CA HIS A 28 -10.83 12.58 -13.47
C HIS A 28 -9.61 13.50 -13.28
N HIS A 29 -9.10 13.60 -12.04
CA HIS A 29 -7.76 14.12 -11.82
C HIS A 29 -6.79 13.08 -12.33
N ALA A 30 -6.24 13.33 -13.52
CA ALA A 30 -5.06 12.63 -13.98
C ALA A 30 -4.02 12.68 -12.84
N PRO A 31 -3.49 11.53 -12.39
CA PRO A 31 -2.48 11.55 -11.35
C PRO A 31 -1.31 12.42 -11.84
N PRO A 32 -0.64 13.19 -10.96
CA PRO A 32 0.61 13.82 -11.36
C PRO A 32 1.49 12.70 -11.91
N THR A 33 2.07 12.89 -13.10
CA THR A 33 2.83 11.85 -13.81
C THR A 33 3.91 11.19 -12.93
N ALA A 34 4.37 11.88 -11.88
CA ALA A 34 5.26 11.36 -10.84
C ALA A 34 4.64 10.27 -9.93
N ALA A 35 3.32 10.28 -9.68
CA ALA A 35 2.64 9.25 -8.88
C ALA A 35 2.41 7.95 -9.67
N ALA A 36 2.31 8.04 -11.00
CA ALA A 36 2.19 6.88 -11.87
C ALA A 36 3.49 6.05 -11.95
N GLU A 37 4.64 6.69 -11.77
CA GLU A 37 5.94 5.99 -11.79
C GLU A 37 6.17 5.12 -10.55
N VAL A 38 5.64 5.52 -9.37
CA VAL A 38 5.77 4.73 -8.13
C VAL A 38 4.96 3.43 -8.19
N SER A 39 3.90 3.38 -9.01
CA SER A 39 2.97 2.26 -9.05
C SER A 39 3.50 1.03 -9.81
N ASN A 40 4.62 1.15 -10.54
CA ASN A 40 5.21 0.07 -11.33
C ASN A 40 6.59 -0.39 -10.83
N LEU A 41 7.06 0.13 -9.70
CA LEU A 41 8.37 -0.22 -9.15
C LEU A 41 8.26 -1.51 -8.32
N PRO A 42 9.23 -2.43 -8.44
CA PRO A 42 9.22 -3.64 -7.64
C PRO A 42 9.32 -3.25 -6.16
N ALA A 43 8.49 -3.88 -5.32
CA ALA A 43 8.41 -3.66 -3.87
C ALA A 43 9.78 -3.66 -3.16
N THR A 44 10.76 -4.38 -3.70
CA THR A 44 12.14 -4.46 -3.20
C THR A 44 12.88 -3.12 -3.22
N ASP A 45 12.49 -2.18 -4.08
CA ASP A 45 13.14 -0.87 -4.18
C ASP A 45 12.54 0.16 -3.23
N LEU A 46 11.43 -0.16 -2.54
CA LEU A 46 10.70 0.76 -1.68
C LEU A 46 11.53 1.32 -0.50
N PRO A 47 12.34 0.51 0.23
CA PRO A 47 13.19 1.04 1.29
C PRO A 47 14.24 2.02 0.77
N LYS A 48 14.82 1.73 -0.41
CA LYS A 48 15.80 2.59 -1.06
C LYS A 48 15.16 3.91 -1.50
N LEU A 49 14.00 3.85 -2.14
CA LEU A 49 13.24 5.02 -2.55
C LEU A 49 12.82 5.87 -1.36
N PHE A 50 12.37 5.25 -0.26
CA PHE A 50 12.05 5.98 0.97
C PHE A 50 13.27 6.75 1.48
N GLN A 51 14.43 6.09 1.54
CA GLN A 51 15.67 6.72 2.00
C GLN A 51 16.11 7.87 1.11
N GLU A 52 16.03 7.71 -0.22
CA GLU A 52 16.36 8.76 -1.19
C GLU A 52 15.43 9.98 -1.03
N ASN A 53 14.12 9.77 -0.98
CA ASN A 53 13.14 10.85 -0.78
C ASN A 53 13.30 11.53 0.58
N PHE A 54 13.61 10.77 1.63
CA PHE A 54 13.87 11.34 2.95
C PHE A 54 15.12 12.23 2.96
N ASN A 55 16.18 11.83 2.26
CA ASN A 55 17.39 12.63 2.12
C ASN A 55 17.13 13.91 1.33
N GLU A 56 16.35 13.85 0.24
CA GLU A 56 15.90 15.03 -0.50
C GLU A 56 15.09 15.98 0.38
N LEU A 57 14.13 15.45 1.14
CA LEU A 57 13.32 16.24 2.08
C LEU A 57 14.20 16.93 3.14
N LYS A 58 15.19 16.22 3.67
CA LYS A 58 16.12 16.78 4.65
C LYS A 58 16.88 17.98 4.07
N GLY A 59 17.36 17.86 2.83
CA GLY A 59 18.02 18.97 2.13
C GLY A 59 17.09 20.16 1.91
N ALA A 60 15.84 19.93 1.51
CA ALA A 60 14.85 20.99 1.31
C ALA A 60 14.46 21.70 2.63
N LEU A 61 14.45 20.98 3.76
CA LEU A 61 14.19 21.56 5.08
C LEU A 61 15.34 22.43 5.59
N GLU A 62 16.57 22.17 5.16
CA GLU A 62 17.75 22.98 5.47
C GLU A 62 17.90 24.17 4.50
N GLY A 63 17.24 24.11 3.34
CA GLY A 63 17.23 25.15 2.31
C GLY A 63 16.17 26.23 2.52
N GLU A 64 16.14 27.20 1.61
CA GLU A 64 15.13 28.27 1.58
C GLU A 64 13.94 27.93 0.67
N ASP A 65 13.96 26.78 -0.01
CA ASP A 65 12.95 26.40 -0.99
C ASP A 65 11.72 25.72 -0.37
N HIS A 66 10.54 25.98 -0.92
CA HIS A 66 9.28 25.40 -0.42
C HIS A 66 9.00 23.98 -0.96
N SER A 67 10.01 23.35 -1.58
CA SER A 67 9.90 22.00 -2.13
C SER A 67 9.64 20.93 -1.06
N TRP A 68 9.95 21.24 0.21
CA TRP A 68 9.69 20.36 1.36
C TRP A 68 8.23 19.92 1.46
N THR A 69 7.28 20.75 1.04
CA THR A 69 5.84 20.40 1.03
C THR A 69 5.54 19.26 0.06
N ALA A 70 6.02 19.37 -1.19
CA ALA A 70 5.87 18.36 -2.22
C ALA A 70 6.63 17.07 -1.85
N LEU A 71 7.82 17.18 -1.29
CA LEU A 71 8.63 16.05 -0.84
C LEU A 71 7.98 15.31 0.34
N THR A 72 7.36 16.04 1.27
CA THR A 72 6.57 15.45 2.38
C THR A 72 5.40 14.64 1.83
N LEU A 73 4.62 15.21 0.90
CA LEU A 73 3.51 14.49 0.27
C LEU A 73 3.98 13.24 -0.47
N LYS A 74 5.09 13.33 -1.21
CA LYS A 74 5.71 12.19 -1.91
C LYS A 74 6.09 11.07 -0.94
N LEU A 75 6.65 11.41 0.22
CA LEU A 75 7.00 10.45 1.27
C LEU A 75 5.75 9.80 1.88
N CYS A 76 4.70 10.58 2.16
CA CYS A 76 3.43 10.06 2.65
C CYS A 76 2.76 9.10 1.64
N SER A 77 2.76 9.44 0.35
CA SER A 77 2.24 8.56 -0.70
C SER A 77 3.04 7.26 -0.83
N ALA A 78 4.37 7.33 -0.74
CA ALA A 78 5.22 6.15 -0.75
C ALA A 78 4.94 5.24 0.47
N LEU A 79 4.72 5.82 1.65
CA LEU A 79 4.37 5.09 2.86
C LEU A 79 2.98 4.44 2.77
N ASP A 80 1.99 5.13 2.22
CA ASP A 80 0.66 4.56 1.98
C ASP A 80 0.71 3.37 1.01
N ALA A 81 1.49 3.49 -0.06
CA ALA A 81 1.74 2.38 -0.98
C ALA A 81 2.42 1.19 -0.27
N ALA A 82 3.37 1.45 0.63
CA ALA A 82 4.01 0.43 1.46
C ALA A 82 3.00 -0.31 2.34
N ASN A 83 2.12 0.43 3.02
CA ASN A 83 1.10 -0.15 3.89
C ASN A 83 0.14 -1.05 3.09
N LYS A 84 -0.37 -0.56 1.95
CA LYS A 84 -1.23 -1.35 1.05
C LYS A 84 -0.57 -2.63 0.56
N LEU A 85 0.73 -2.57 0.27
CA LEU A 85 1.50 -3.75 -0.13
C LEU A 85 1.60 -4.78 1.01
N VAL A 86 1.88 -4.32 2.24
CA VAL A 86 1.92 -5.19 3.42
C VAL A 86 0.56 -5.85 3.65
N ASP A 87 -0.52 -5.07 3.60
CA ASP A 87 -1.89 -5.58 3.79
C ASP A 87 -2.25 -6.62 2.73
N SER A 88 -1.97 -6.33 1.46
CA SER A 88 -2.19 -7.27 0.35
C SER A 88 -1.39 -8.55 0.52
N THR A 89 -0.11 -8.43 0.90
CA THR A 89 0.76 -9.59 1.12
C THR A 89 0.26 -10.45 2.28
N ASN A 90 -0.12 -9.82 3.41
CA ASN A 90 -0.64 -10.52 4.57
C ASN A 90 -1.94 -11.28 4.25
N SER A 91 -2.87 -10.64 3.52
CA SER A 91 -4.10 -11.28 3.04
C SER A 91 -3.79 -12.49 2.14
N ARG A 92 -2.85 -12.35 1.19
CA ARG A 92 -2.45 -13.44 0.30
C ARG A 92 -1.79 -14.60 1.04
N VAL A 93 -0.94 -14.31 2.03
CA VAL A 93 -0.30 -15.32 2.88
C VAL A 93 -1.35 -16.06 3.71
N ALA A 94 -2.34 -15.36 4.26
CA ALA A 94 -3.44 -15.99 4.99
C ALA A 94 -4.24 -16.95 4.09
N THR A 95 -4.63 -16.52 2.89
CA THR A 95 -5.31 -17.39 1.92
C THR A 95 -4.46 -18.59 1.50
N LEU A 96 -3.15 -18.38 1.32
CA LEU A 96 -2.23 -19.47 1.00
C LEU A 96 -2.13 -20.49 2.14
N SER A 97 -2.13 -20.03 3.39
CA SER A 97 -2.12 -20.88 4.58
C SER A 97 -3.38 -21.75 4.66
N GLU A 98 -4.56 -21.17 4.43
CA GLU A 98 -5.83 -21.90 4.38
C GLU A 98 -5.79 -23.00 3.31
N LYS A 99 -5.28 -22.68 2.11
CA LYS A 99 -5.14 -23.67 1.03
C LYS A 99 -4.15 -24.79 1.35
N PHE A 100 -3.11 -24.49 2.13
CA PHE A 100 -2.16 -25.50 2.57
C PHE A 100 -2.79 -26.46 3.61
N GLU A 101 -3.61 -25.94 4.52
CA GLU A 101 -4.37 -26.75 5.48
C GLU A 101 -5.37 -27.67 4.77
N GLU A 102 -6.11 -27.16 3.78
CA GLU A 102 -7.00 -27.98 2.94
C GLU A 102 -6.23 -29.13 2.26
N LEU A 103 -5.04 -28.83 1.73
CA LEU A 103 -4.20 -29.82 1.06
C LEU A 103 -3.67 -30.88 2.03
N GLU A 104 -3.27 -30.49 3.23
CA GLU A 104 -2.84 -31.42 4.29
C GLU A 104 -3.95 -32.40 4.65
N GLN A 105 -5.20 -31.93 4.80
CA GLN A 105 -6.34 -32.81 5.07
C GLN A 105 -6.57 -33.83 3.95
N ILE A 106 -6.42 -33.41 2.69
CA ILE A 106 -6.55 -34.30 1.52
C ILE A 106 -5.44 -35.38 1.54
N VAL A 107 -4.20 -35.00 1.84
CA VAL A 107 -3.07 -35.93 1.94
C VAL A 107 -3.30 -36.94 3.07
N ASN A 108 -3.73 -36.50 4.25
CA ASN A 108 -4.03 -37.38 5.37
C ASN A 108 -5.14 -38.38 5.05
N ARG A 109 -6.18 -37.93 4.33
CA ARG A 109 -7.24 -38.81 3.85
C ARG A 109 -6.72 -39.85 2.84
N ARG A 110 -5.86 -39.42 1.91
CA ARG A 110 -5.20 -40.33 0.95
C ARG A 110 -4.39 -41.39 1.69
N ASP A 111 -3.57 -41.01 2.65
CA ASP A 111 -2.68 -41.92 3.38
C ASP A 111 -3.47 -42.92 4.23
N SER A 112 -4.57 -42.47 4.84
CA SER A 112 -5.51 -43.36 5.52
C SER A 112 -6.12 -44.40 4.59
N ALA A 113 -6.52 -43.99 3.38
CA ALA A 113 -7.09 -44.89 2.38
C ALA A 113 -6.07 -45.91 1.84
N ILE A 114 -4.82 -45.48 1.63
CA ILE A 114 -3.71 -46.37 1.25
C ILE A 114 -3.49 -47.42 2.33
N THR A 115 -3.37 -46.99 3.59
CA THR A 115 -3.17 -47.89 4.74
C THR A 115 -4.30 -48.93 4.83
N ALA A 116 -5.55 -48.50 4.64
CA ALA A 116 -6.70 -49.41 4.62
C ALA A 116 -6.65 -50.41 3.46
N ALA A 117 -6.27 -49.98 2.26
CA ALA A 117 -6.14 -50.86 1.09
C ALA A 117 -5.01 -51.90 1.27
N GLU A 118 -3.88 -51.50 1.83
CA GLU A 118 -2.77 -52.39 2.16
C GLU A 118 -3.19 -53.48 3.16
N ALA A 119 -3.95 -53.11 4.20
CA ALA A 119 -4.46 -54.06 5.18
C ALA A 119 -5.38 -55.15 4.56
N ILE A 120 -6.24 -54.75 3.62
CA ILE A 120 -7.09 -55.69 2.86
C ILE A 120 -6.22 -56.60 1.99
N GLN A 121 -5.22 -56.04 1.30
CA GLN A 121 -4.34 -56.83 0.43
C GLN A 121 -3.55 -57.88 1.21
N VAL A 122 -3.07 -57.57 2.42
CA VAL A 122 -2.40 -58.52 3.31
C VAL A 122 -3.37 -59.63 3.74
N SER A 123 -4.61 -59.27 4.11
CA SER A 123 -5.63 -60.23 4.54
C SER A 123 -6.04 -61.21 3.44
N LEU A 124 -5.99 -60.80 2.17
CA LEU A 124 -6.30 -61.67 1.02
C LEU A 124 -5.16 -62.60 0.59
N LYS A 125 -3.93 -62.36 1.07
CA LYS A 125 -2.75 -63.18 0.78
C LYS A 125 -2.45 -64.24 1.87
N LEU A 126 -3.20 -64.19 2.98
CA LEU A 126 -3.16 -65.12 4.11
C LEU A 126 -4.24 -66.20 3.94
#